data_AF-A0A3M4TFH5-F1
#
_entry.id   AF-A0A3M4TFH5-F1
#
_cell.length_a   1.000
_cell.length_b   1.000
_cell.length_c   1.000
_cell.angle_alpha   90.00
_cell.angle_beta   90.00
_cell.angle_gamma   90.00
#
_symmetry.space_group_name_H-M   'P 1'
#
loop_
_entity.id
_entity.type
_entity.pdbx_description
1 polymer ?
#
loop_
_entity_poly.entity_id
_entity_poly.type
_entity_poly.pdbx_seq_one_letter_code
_entity_poly.pdbx_strand_id
1 'polypeptide(L)'
;MTEQEIHNLSAALNKAFSEQRLNQESFTLCWFFIGTGVRPVQAKRMRRKDVIIHNRAAMEVTLRVPLAKGEMTVSAEYWARRAPTVLAECLIHYIDSTEMPNMDDDSYLFTDSSSREISERVIQIFAELETYSERTGGKISIIPYRFRYTLATRALAQGASDYEVARLLTHRSTSCIHYYRASMPELQKPVRDALGKEMGYFARAFQGKAISGLQEATRAGDPDAVITDFLRLMGKPVGACGTRADCYQNAPVACLAGCAHFEPLLTAPWETLMVSLVADQEMETEPRIRQINHSAMSAIQQIIALRDESVGIE
;
A
#
# COMPACT_ATOMS: atom_id res chain seq x y z
N MET A 1 -4.58 3.50 -0.73
CA MET A 1 -3.51 3.58 -1.75
C MET A 1 -2.20 3.16 -1.09
N THR A 2 -1.28 2.59 -1.86
CA THR A 2 0.08 2.25 -1.38
C THR A 2 0.94 3.51 -1.24
N GLU A 3 2.09 3.41 -0.59
CA GLU A 3 3.05 4.52 -0.49
C GLU A 3 3.57 4.95 -1.86
N GLN A 4 3.88 3.97 -2.71
CA GLN A 4 4.27 4.18 -4.10
C GLN A 4 3.18 4.94 -4.87
N GLU A 5 1.91 4.55 -4.73
CA GLU A 5 0.80 5.25 -5.40
C GLU A 5 0.67 6.71 -4.93
N ILE A 6 0.80 6.98 -3.62
CA ILE A 6 0.73 8.34 -3.06
C ILE A 6 1.89 9.20 -3.58
N HIS A 7 3.11 8.65 -3.58
CA HIS A 7 4.29 9.35 -4.06
C HIS A 7 4.14 9.70 -5.55
N ASN A 8 3.77 8.73 -6.39
CA ASN A 8 3.58 8.93 -7.82
C ASN A 8 2.49 9.95 -8.13
N LEU A 9 1.35 9.91 -7.42
CA LEU A 9 0.28 10.89 -7.57
C LEU A 9 0.77 12.31 -7.25
N SER A 10 1.46 12.46 -6.11
CA SER A 10 1.93 13.76 -5.65
C SER A 10 3.00 14.33 -6.60
N ALA A 11 3.93 13.49 -7.05
CA ALA A 11 4.96 13.86 -8.02
C ALA A 11 4.35 14.27 -9.37
N ALA A 12 3.42 13.49 -9.91
CA ALA A 12 2.76 13.80 -11.18
C ALA A 12 1.92 15.09 -11.09
N LEU A 13 1.24 15.32 -9.96
CA LEU A 13 0.46 16.53 -9.72
C LEU A 13 1.36 17.77 -9.67
N ASN A 14 2.46 17.70 -8.92
CA ASN A 14 3.44 18.79 -8.81
C ASN A 14 4.09 19.09 -10.17
N LYS A 15 4.48 18.05 -10.92
CA LYS A 15 5.00 18.20 -12.28
C LYS A 15 3.99 18.91 -13.19
N ALA A 16 2.73 18.47 -13.19
CA ALA A 16 1.67 19.08 -14.00
C ALA A 16 1.42 20.55 -13.67
N PHE A 17 1.49 20.92 -12.39
CA PHE A 17 1.39 22.31 -11.98
C PHE A 17 2.60 23.14 -12.41
N SER A 18 3.82 22.61 -12.26
CA SER A 18 5.05 23.29 -12.69
C SER A 18 5.12 23.53 -14.21
N GLU A 19 4.51 22.63 -14.99
CA GLU A 19 4.37 22.72 -16.45
C GLU A 19 3.17 23.58 -16.87
N GLN A 20 2.49 24.24 -15.92
CA GLN A 20 1.31 25.09 -16.15
C GLN A 20 0.13 24.36 -16.82
N ARG A 21 0.08 23.03 -16.73
CA ARG A 21 -1.06 22.21 -17.20
C ARG A 21 -2.24 22.24 -16.23
N LEU A 22 -2.01 22.71 -15.00
CA LEU A 22 -3.03 22.90 -13.98
C LEU A 22 -2.99 24.35 -13.47
N ASN A 23 -4.16 24.95 -13.26
CA ASN A 23 -4.27 26.25 -12.61
C ASN A 23 -4.19 26.11 -11.07
N GLN A 24 -4.01 27.25 -10.38
CA GLN A 24 -3.86 27.29 -8.93
C GLN A 24 -5.06 26.68 -8.19
N GLU A 25 -6.29 26.93 -8.66
CA GLU A 25 -7.50 26.38 -8.05
C GLU A 25 -7.52 24.85 -8.12
N SER A 26 -7.27 24.28 -9.30
CA SER A 26 -7.29 22.82 -9.53
C SER A 26 -6.18 22.12 -8.74
N PHE A 27 -4.99 22.71 -8.71
CA PHE A 27 -3.88 22.20 -7.90
C PHE A 27 -4.22 22.21 -6.41
N THR A 28 -4.78 23.32 -5.92
CA THR A 28 -5.21 23.46 -4.52
C THR A 28 -6.35 22.50 -4.19
N LEU A 29 -7.30 22.29 -5.09
CA LEU A 29 -8.40 21.33 -4.90
C LEU A 29 -7.87 19.89 -4.75
N CYS A 30 -6.93 19.48 -5.60
CA CYS A 30 -6.33 18.15 -5.52
C CYS A 30 -5.58 17.96 -4.19
N TRP A 31 -4.74 18.93 -3.80
CA TRP A 31 -4.06 18.91 -2.49
C TRP A 31 -5.03 18.97 -1.32
N PHE A 32 -6.16 19.67 -1.48
CA PHE A 32 -7.21 19.70 -0.47
C PHE A 32 -7.74 18.29 -0.24
N PHE A 33 -8.11 17.53 -1.27
CA PHE A 33 -8.55 16.14 -1.07
C PHE A 33 -7.45 15.22 -0.54
N ILE A 34 -6.22 15.32 -1.07
CA ILE A 34 -5.07 14.52 -0.61
C ILE A 34 -4.81 14.74 0.88
N GLY A 35 -4.69 16.01 1.30
CA GLY A 35 -4.30 16.37 2.67
C GLY A 35 -5.42 16.22 3.69
N THR A 36 -6.68 16.14 3.25
CA THR A 36 -7.82 16.22 4.16
C THR A 36 -8.77 15.03 4.16
N GLY A 37 -8.86 14.27 3.07
CA GLY A 37 -9.82 13.18 2.92
C GLY A 37 -11.29 13.59 3.11
N VAL A 38 -11.66 14.86 2.90
CA VAL A 38 -13.06 15.32 3.04
C VAL A 38 -13.95 14.71 1.97
N ARG A 39 -15.26 14.68 2.23
CA ARG A 39 -16.24 14.32 1.20
C ARG A 39 -16.40 15.48 0.21
N PRO A 40 -16.72 15.22 -1.06
CA PRO A 40 -16.98 16.28 -2.04
C PRO A 40 -18.04 17.30 -1.61
N VAL A 41 -19.09 16.84 -0.92
CA VAL A 41 -20.12 17.74 -0.36
C VAL A 41 -19.58 18.69 0.70
N GLN A 42 -18.55 18.30 1.45
CA GLN A 42 -17.91 19.17 2.43
C GLN A 42 -17.03 20.19 1.73
N ALA A 43 -16.24 19.78 0.73
CA ALA A 43 -15.48 20.70 -0.12
C ALA A 43 -16.38 21.75 -0.78
N LYS A 44 -17.55 21.35 -1.29
CA LYS A 44 -18.53 22.28 -1.88
C LYS A 44 -19.12 23.26 -0.86
N ARG A 45 -19.28 22.86 0.40
CA ARG A 45 -19.85 23.69 1.47
C ARG A 45 -18.84 24.64 2.10
N MET A 46 -17.54 24.39 1.94
CA MET A 46 -16.49 25.27 2.46
C MET A 46 -16.61 26.66 1.83
N ARG A 47 -16.48 27.69 2.66
CA ARG A 47 -16.36 29.08 2.25
C ARG A 47 -14.92 29.56 2.43
N ARG A 48 -14.59 30.71 1.82
CA ARG A 48 -13.26 31.32 1.97
C ARG A 48 -12.93 31.61 3.44
N LYS A 49 -13.90 32.15 4.21
CA LYS A 49 -13.76 32.36 5.66
C LYS A 49 -13.46 31.10 6.48
N ASP A 50 -13.74 29.90 5.96
CA ASP A 50 -13.46 28.65 6.65
C ASP A 50 -11.97 28.28 6.62
N VAL A 51 -11.16 29.00 5.83
CA VAL A 51 -9.71 28.91 5.81
C VAL A 51 -9.12 30.05 6.65
N ILE A 52 -8.69 29.74 7.86
CA ILE A 52 -8.14 30.71 8.81
C ILE A 52 -6.62 30.67 8.70
N ILE A 53 -6.04 31.72 8.12
CA ILE A 53 -4.59 31.89 7.99
C ILE A 53 -4.11 32.67 9.23
N HIS A 54 -3.39 31.99 10.13
CA HIS A 54 -2.81 32.62 11.33
C HIS A 54 -1.47 33.28 11.01
N ASN A 55 -0.64 32.60 10.21
CA ASN A 55 0.67 33.10 9.82
C ASN A 55 1.04 32.57 8.43
N ARG A 56 1.23 33.49 7.47
CA ARG A 56 1.62 33.15 6.08
C ARG A 56 3.04 32.60 5.99
N ALA A 57 4.00 33.24 6.65
CA ALA A 57 5.42 32.86 6.60
C ALA A 57 5.67 31.48 7.25
N ALA A 58 4.92 31.16 8.30
CA ALA A 58 5.00 29.85 8.98
C ALA A 58 4.02 28.81 8.42
N MET A 59 3.24 29.13 7.38
CA MET A 59 2.22 28.24 6.79
C MET A 59 1.22 27.69 7.82
N GLU A 60 0.84 28.51 8.79
CA GLU A 60 -0.09 28.13 9.85
C GLU A 60 -1.53 28.40 9.43
N VAL A 61 -2.20 27.37 8.92
CA VAL A 61 -3.58 27.44 8.43
C VAL A 61 -4.47 26.46 9.20
N THR A 62 -5.64 26.93 9.62
CA THR A 62 -6.71 26.12 10.21
C THR A 62 -7.92 26.06 9.29
N LEU A 63 -8.48 24.87 9.11
CA LEU A 63 -9.67 24.63 8.30
C LEU A 63 -10.87 24.35 9.20
N ARG A 64 -11.97 25.08 8.99
CA ARG A 64 -13.29 24.81 9.59
C ARG A 64 -14.13 23.96 8.65
N VAL A 65 -14.00 22.65 8.77
CA VAL A 65 -14.63 21.71 7.83
C VAL A 65 -16.09 21.44 8.23
N PRO A 66 -17.10 21.79 7.39
CA PRO A 66 -18.50 21.58 7.72
C PRO A 66 -18.85 20.09 7.78
N LEU A 67 -19.78 19.71 8.65
CA LEU A 67 -20.24 18.32 8.72
C LEU A 67 -21.11 17.95 7.50
N ALA A 68 -20.94 16.73 7.01
CA ALA A 68 -21.69 16.25 5.84
C ALA A 68 -23.16 15.89 6.18
N LYS A 69 -23.41 15.32 7.38
CA LYS A 69 -24.71 14.85 7.86
C LYS A 69 -25.04 15.50 9.22
N GLY A 70 -26.28 15.94 9.42
CA GLY A 70 -26.80 16.50 10.67
C GLY A 70 -28.23 16.05 10.95
N GLU A 71 -28.60 15.92 12.22
CA GLU A 71 -30.01 15.90 12.63
C GLU A 71 -30.62 17.28 12.42
N MET A 72 -31.93 17.32 12.28
CA MET A 72 -32.74 18.46 11.83
C MET A 72 -32.41 19.79 12.53
N THR A 73 -31.44 20.56 12.03
CA THR A 73 -31.38 22.05 11.98
C THR A 73 -30.00 22.52 11.48
N VAL A 74 -30.03 23.11 10.27
CA VAL A 74 -29.20 24.24 9.80
C VAL A 74 -27.72 24.34 10.26
N SER A 75 -26.83 23.87 9.38
CA SER A 75 -25.64 24.59 8.85
C SER A 75 -24.46 25.04 9.75
N ALA A 76 -24.49 25.04 11.08
CA ALA A 76 -23.44 25.73 11.86
C ALA A 76 -22.29 24.84 12.37
N GLU A 77 -22.44 23.51 12.34
CA GLU A 77 -21.42 22.64 12.92
C GLU A 77 -20.25 22.37 11.97
N TYR A 78 -19.05 22.61 12.47
CA TYR A 78 -17.79 22.38 11.79
C TYR A 78 -16.78 21.68 12.71
N TRP A 79 -15.81 21.02 12.09
CA TRP A 79 -14.62 20.54 12.77
C TRP A 79 -13.42 21.36 12.36
N ALA A 80 -12.79 21.99 13.35
CA ALA A 80 -11.52 22.69 13.16
C ALA A 80 -10.35 21.69 13.16
N ARG A 81 -9.42 21.86 12.21
CA ARG A 81 -8.13 21.16 12.19
C ARG A 81 -7.06 21.99 11.50
N ARG A 82 -5.80 21.73 11.83
CA ARG A 82 -4.66 22.31 11.11
C ARG A 82 -4.57 21.70 9.70
N ALA A 83 -4.29 22.53 8.69
CA ALA A 83 -3.93 22.06 7.36
C ALA A 83 -2.49 21.52 7.37
N PRO A 84 -2.19 20.40 6.68
CA PRO A 84 -0.82 19.99 6.42
C PRO A 84 -0.06 21.11 5.69
N THR A 85 1.25 21.25 5.92
CA THR A 85 2.08 22.34 5.40
C THR A 85 1.93 22.55 3.89
N VAL A 86 1.99 21.48 3.10
CA VAL A 86 1.82 21.56 1.63
C VAL A 86 0.44 22.12 1.24
N LEU A 87 -0.60 21.71 1.95
CA LEU A 87 -1.95 22.23 1.72
C LEU A 87 -2.08 23.69 2.19
N ALA A 88 -1.46 24.03 3.32
CA ALA A 88 -1.46 25.39 3.84
C ALA A 88 -0.83 26.37 2.84
N GLU A 89 0.31 26.00 2.26
CA GLU A 89 0.97 26.73 1.19
C GLU A 89 0.05 26.91 -0.03
N CYS A 90 -0.54 25.82 -0.54
CA CYS A 90 -1.46 25.88 -1.68
C CYS A 90 -2.64 26.82 -1.41
N LEU A 91 -3.22 26.76 -0.21
CA LEU A 91 -4.36 27.60 0.19
C LEU A 91 -3.98 29.06 0.32
N ILE A 92 -2.81 29.38 0.87
CA ILE A 92 -2.32 30.77 0.96
C ILE A 92 -2.16 31.33 -0.44
N HIS A 93 -1.45 30.63 -1.33
CA HIS A 93 -1.27 31.07 -2.72
C HIS A 93 -2.58 31.20 -3.48
N TYR A 94 -3.54 30.29 -3.25
CA TYR A 94 -4.84 30.34 -3.89
C TYR A 94 -5.72 31.48 -3.38
N ILE A 95 -5.69 31.78 -2.09
CA ILE A 95 -6.46 32.88 -1.50
C ILE A 95 -5.88 34.23 -1.91
N ASP A 96 -4.55 34.33 -1.93
CA ASP A 96 -3.80 35.55 -2.27
C ASP A 96 -3.68 35.76 -3.79
N SER A 97 -4.09 34.81 -4.64
CA SER A 97 -3.97 34.97 -6.09
C SER A 97 -4.87 36.09 -6.62
N THR A 98 -4.29 36.92 -7.51
CA THR A 98 -4.92 38.10 -8.09
C THR A 98 -6.05 37.80 -9.09
N GLU A 99 -6.32 36.52 -9.38
CA GLU A 99 -7.48 36.12 -10.19
C GLU A 99 -8.80 36.19 -9.40
N MET A 100 -8.74 36.31 -8.07
CA MET A 100 -9.92 36.30 -7.19
C MET A 100 -9.96 37.47 -6.16
N PRO A 101 -9.54 38.72 -6.47
CA PRO A 101 -9.31 39.75 -5.43
C PRO A 101 -10.57 40.28 -4.75
N ASN A 102 -11.75 40.06 -5.36
CA ASN A 102 -13.02 40.67 -4.96
C ASN A 102 -14.08 39.64 -4.53
N MET A 103 -13.70 38.39 -4.27
CA MET A 103 -14.64 37.43 -3.70
C MET A 103 -14.80 37.69 -2.21
N ASP A 104 -16.05 37.98 -1.82
CA ASP A 104 -16.46 38.10 -0.43
C ASP A 104 -16.06 36.86 0.39
N ASP A 105 -15.77 37.03 1.67
CA ASP A 105 -15.37 35.97 2.59
C ASP A 105 -16.45 34.87 2.73
N ASP A 106 -17.71 35.23 2.45
CA ASP A 106 -18.82 34.29 2.37
C ASP A 106 -18.90 33.52 1.04
N SER A 107 -18.07 33.84 0.04
CA SER A 107 -18.00 33.08 -1.20
C SER A 107 -17.53 31.65 -0.96
N TYR A 108 -17.98 30.72 -1.81
CA TYR A 108 -17.49 29.34 -1.77
C TYR A 108 -15.97 29.29 -1.98
N LEU A 109 -15.30 28.37 -1.28
CA LEU A 109 -13.86 28.19 -1.41
C LEU A 109 -13.48 27.72 -2.81
N PHE A 110 -14.25 26.79 -3.39
CA PHE A 110 -14.09 26.32 -4.76
C PHE A 110 -15.31 26.70 -5.60
N THR A 111 -15.09 27.06 -6.86
CA THR A 111 -16.10 27.75 -7.68
C THR A 111 -17.11 26.81 -8.33
N ASP A 112 -16.91 25.49 -8.26
CA ASP A 112 -17.80 24.49 -8.86
C ASP A 112 -19.25 24.65 -8.39
N SER A 113 -20.19 24.38 -9.28
CA SER A 113 -21.62 24.56 -9.03
C SER A 113 -22.17 23.51 -8.06
N SER A 114 -21.56 22.31 -8.04
CA SER A 114 -22.04 21.18 -7.24
C SER A 114 -20.93 20.27 -6.72
N SER A 115 -21.24 19.45 -5.71
CA SER A 115 -20.31 18.44 -5.20
C SER A 115 -19.99 17.33 -6.22
N ARG A 116 -20.86 17.16 -7.22
CA ARG A 116 -20.65 16.22 -8.32
C ARG A 116 -19.60 16.77 -9.29
N GLU A 117 -19.72 18.03 -9.68
CA GLU A 117 -18.71 18.72 -10.52
C GLU A 117 -17.33 18.72 -9.87
N ILE A 118 -17.24 18.99 -8.55
CA ILE A 118 -15.98 18.84 -7.81
C ILE A 118 -15.39 17.43 -7.97
N SER A 119 -16.24 16.40 -7.87
CA SER A 119 -15.78 15.02 -7.98
C SER A 119 -15.31 14.69 -9.39
N GLU A 120 -16.08 15.09 -10.41
CA GLU A 120 -15.75 14.89 -11.82
C GLU A 120 -14.47 15.65 -12.19
N ARG A 121 -14.30 16.89 -11.74
CA ARG A 121 -13.09 17.70 -11.93
C ARG A 121 -11.86 17.01 -11.35
N VAL A 122 -11.93 16.53 -10.11
CA VAL A 122 -10.82 15.77 -9.49
C VAL A 122 -10.52 14.48 -10.25
N ILE A 123 -11.55 13.72 -10.63
CA ILE A 123 -11.38 12.49 -11.40
C ILE A 123 -10.67 12.79 -12.73
N GLN A 124 -11.12 13.81 -13.46
CA GLN A 124 -10.55 14.20 -14.75
C GLN A 124 -9.09 14.61 -14.62
N ILE A 125 -8.75 15.47 -13.65
CA ILE A 125 -7.37 15.90 -13.40
C ILE A 125 -6.46 14.67 -13.20
N PHE A 126 -6.81 13.77 -12.28
CA PHE A 126 -5.98 12.58 -12.02
C PHE A 126 -5.99 11.57 -13.18
N ALA A 127 -7.06 11.52 -13.97
CA ALA A 127 -7.13 10.70 -15.18
C ALA A 127 -6.23 11.22 -16.30
N GLU A 128 -5.81 12.49 -16.29
CA GLU A 128 -4.86 13.06 -17.25
C GLU A 128 -3.41 12.93 -16.78
N LEU A 129 -3.15 12.89 -15.48
CA LEU A 129 -1.78 12.75 -14.94
C LEU A 129 -1.12 11.43 -15.32
N GLU A 130 0.16 11.46 -15.71
CA GLU A 130 0.96 10.24 -15.96
C GLU A 130 1.31 9.56 -14.63
N THR A 131 0.54 8.54 -14.26
CA THR A 131 0.72 7.81 -13.00
C THR A 131 0.74 6.32 -13.22
N TYR A 132 1.41 5.57 -12.35
CA TYR A 132 1.52 4.12 -12.41
C TYR A 132 1.40 3.49 -11.03
N SER A 133 0.60 2.42 -10.94
CA SER A 133 0.46 1.55 -9.77
C SER A 133 1.10 0.21 -10.09
N GLU A 134 2.14 -0.16 -9.35
CA GLU A 134 2.74 -1.49 -9.40
C GLU A 134 1.73 -2.58 -9.03
N ARG A 135 0.85 -2.28 -8.05
CA ARG A 135 -0.17 -3.20 -7.56
C ARG A 135 -1.19 -3.58 -8.63
N THR A 136 -1.53 -2.66 -9.54
CA THR A 136 -2.53 -2.93 -10.60
C THR A 136 -1.90 -3.04 -11.98
N GLY A 137 -0.58 -2.88 -12.12
CA GLY A 137 0.13 -2.92 -13.40
C GLY A 137 -0.28 -1.81 -14.37
N GLY A 138 -0.85 -0.70 -13.90
CA GLY A 138 -1.47 0.31 -14.76
C GLY A 138 -1.69 1.65 -14.08
N LYS A 139 -2.42 2.55 -14.76
CA LYS A 139 -2.67 3.91 -14.27
C LYS A 139 -3.44 3.94 -12.96
N ILE A 140 -3.12 4.89 -12.08
CA ILE A 140 -3.76 5.00 -10.78
C ILE A 140 -5.17 5.60 -10.97
N SER A 141 -6.20 4.78 -10.82
CA SER A 141 -7.59 5.26 -10.80
C SER A 141 -7.90 5.98 -9.49
N ILE A 142 -8.39 7.22 -9.59
CA ILE A 142 -8.70 8.09 -8.45
C ILE A 142 -10.16 8.51 -8.50
N ILE A 143 -10.77 8.44 -7.32
CA ILE A 143 -12.02 9.13 -6.97
C ILE A 143 -11.77 9.84 -5.63
N PRO A 144 -12.44 10.97 -5.32
CA PRO A 144 -12.19 11.71 -4.07
C PRO A 144 -12.24 10.86 -2.80
N TYR A 145 -13.13 9.86 -2.75
CA TYR A 145 -13.23 8.94 -1.62
C TYR A 145 -11.97 8.07 -1.41
N ARG A 146 -11.15 7.81 -2.43
CA ARG A 146 -9.88 7.06 -2.24
C ARG A 146 -8.90 7.80 -1.35
N PHE A 147 -8.87 9.13 -1.38
CA PHE A 147 -8.04 9.92 -0.46
C PHE A 147 -8.51 9.78 0.98
N ARG A 148 -9.83 9.82 1.18
CA ARG A 148 -10.44 9.58 2.49
C ARG A 148 -10.06 8.22 3.09
N TYR A 149 -10.24 7.15 2.31
CA TYR A 149 -9.87 5.80 2.75
C TYR A 149 -8.37 5.70 3.02
N THR A 150 -7.55 6.25 2.13
CA THR A 150 -6.09 6.23 2.29
C THR A 150 -5.65 6.95 3.56
N LEU A 151 -6.19 8.15 3.83
CA LEU A 151 -5.89 8.90 5.04
C LEU A 151 -6.28 8.13 6.31
N ALA A 152 -7.48 7.54 6.32
CA ALA A 152 -7.99 6.76 7.44
C ALA A 152 -7.19 5.49 7.73
N THR A 153 -6.98 4.67 6.70
CA THR A 153 -6.22 3.42 6.76
C THR A 153 -4.78 3.68 7.21
N ARG A 154 -4.13 4.75 6.72
CA ARG A 154 -2.78 5.10 7.14
C ARG A 154 -2.71 5.59 8.58
N ALA A 155 -3.66 6.42 9.02
CA ALA A 155 -3.71 6.85 10.41
C ALA A 155 -3.85 5.64 11.36
N LEU A 156 -4.74 4.69 11.04
CA LEU A 156 -4.87 3.44 11.80
C LEU A 156 -3.57 2.62 11.81
N ALA A 157 -2.92 2.47 10.65
CA ALA A 157 -1.65 1.73 10.54
C ALA A 157 -0.51 2.39 11.33
N GLN A 158 -0.59 3.69 11.57
CA GLN A 158 0.34 4.46 12.42
C GLN A 158 -0.05 4.46 13.91
N GLY A 159 -1.08 3.71 14.29
CA GLY A 159 -1.48 3.55 15.69
C GLY A 159 -2.54 4.54 16.18
N ALA A 160 -3.12 5.37 15.30
CA ALA A 160 -4.22 6.26 15.71
C ALA A 160 -5.43 5.44 16.18
N SER A 161 -6.06 5.90 17.26
CA SER A 161 -7.28 5.32 17.80
C SER A 161 -8.50 5.58 16.91
N ASP A 162 -9.56 4.80 17.10
CA ASP A 162 -10.83 4.99 16.36
C ASP A 162 -11.42 6.39 16.55
N TYR A 163 -11.24 6.97 17.73
CA TYR A 163 -11.68 8.34 18.04
C TYR A 163 -10.87 9.39 17.29
N GLU A 164 -9.54 9.24 17.21
CA GLU A 164 -8.68 10.15 16.46
C GLU A 164 -8.99 10.10 14.96
N VAL A 165 -9.20 8.90 14.41
CA VAL A 165 -9.57 8.74 12.99
C VAL A 165 -10.99 9.27 12.73
N ALA A 166 -11.94 9.03 13.63
CA ALA A 166 -13.27 9.63 13.53
C ALA A 166 -13.19 11.16 13.50
N ARG A 167 -12.38 11.75 14.38
CA ARG A 167 -12.14 13.19 14.41
C ARG A 167 -11.47 13.71 13.13
N LEU A 168 -10.40 13.03 12.67
CA LEU A 168 -9.67 13.34 11.44
C LEU A 168 -10.59 13.38 10.22
N LEU A 169 -11.53 12.43 10.17
CA LEU A 169 -12.48 12.27 9.08
C LEU A 169 -13.79 13.05 9.26
N THR A 170 -13.92 13.87 10.30
CA THR A 170 -15.14 14.64 10.62
C THR A 170 -16.38 13.76 10.85
N HIS A 171 -16.20 12.61 11.48
CA HIS A 171 -17.27 11.75 11.95
C HIS A 171 -17.78 12.20 13.33
N ARG A 172 -19.06 11.93 13.61
CA ARG A 172 -19.66 12.13 14.95
C ARG A 172 -19.47 10.92 15.87
N SER A 173 -19.29 9.75 15.28
CA SER A 173 -19.14 8.47 15.98
C SER A 173 -18.06 7.63 15.34
N THR A 174 -17.61 6.62 16.08
CA THR A 174 -16.65 5.61 15.61
C THR A 174 -17.32 4.47 14.83
N SER A 175 -18.65 4.48 14.69
CA SER A 175 -19.41 3.34 14.14
C SER A 175 -18.98 2.93 12.74
N CYS A 176 -18.48 3.86 11.91
CA CYS A 176 -18.02 3.57 10.55
C CYS A 176 -16.51 3.31 10.44
N ILE A 177 -15.74 3.33 11.54
CA ILE A 177 -14.28 3.21 11.47
C ILE A 177 -13.83 1.79 11.09
N HIS A 178 -14.64 0.77 11.45
CA HIS A 178 -14.38 -0.62 11.09
C HIS A 178 -14.23 -0.83 9.57
N TYR A 179 -14.90 -0.03 8.72
CA TYR A 179 -14.74 -0.10 7.26
C TYR A 179 -13.33 0.28 6.78
N TYR A 180 -12.61 1.12 7.53
CA TYR A 180 -11.21 1.45 7.23
C TYR A 180 -10.26 0.40 7.80
N ARG A 181 -10.60 -0.16 8.97
CA ARG A 181 -9.82 -1.22 9.63
C ARG A 181 -9.82 -2.53 8.86
N ALA A 182 -10.89 -2.85 8.12
CA ALA A 182 -11.01 -4.08 7.33
C ALA A 182 -9.85 -4.32 6.35
N SER A 183 -9.11 -3.27 5.99
CA SER A 183 -7.93 -3.34 5.11
C SER A 183 -6.58 -3.56 5.84
N MET A 184 -6.59 -3.64 7.17
CA MET A 184 -5.39 -3.80 8.00
C MET A 184 -4.83 -5.24 7.95
N PRO A 185 -3.50 -5.43 7.85
CA PRO A 185 -2.87 -6.76 7.82
C PRO A 185 -3.24 -7.66 9.01
N GLU A 186 -3.46 -7.08 10.19
CA GLU A 186 -3.82 -7.81 11.41
C GLU A 186 -5.18 -8.51 11.25
N LEU A 187 -6.15 -7.85 10.60
CA LEU A 187 -7.46 -8.44 10.32
C LEU A 187 -7.43 -9.44 9.15
N GLN A 188 -6.38 -9.43 8.33
CA GLN A 188 -6.18 -10.39 7.26
C GLN A 188 -5.49 -11.68 7.75
N LYS A 189 -4.84 -11.67 8.92
CA LYS A 189 -4.15 -12.84 9.47
C LYS A 189 -5.05 -14.08 9.57
N PRO A 190 -6.27 -14.03 10.13
CA PRO A 190 -7.13 -15.21 10.20
C PRO A 190 -7.52 -15.76 8.82
N VAL A 191 -7.74 -14.88 7.84
CA VAL A 191 -8.06 -15.27 6.46
C VAL A 191 -6.86 -15.96 5.81
N ARG A 192 -5.67 -15.39 5.96
CA ARG A 192 -4.42 -16.01 5.47
C ARG A 192 -4.15 -17.35 6.15
N ASP A 193 -4.35 -17.44 7.46
CA ASP A 193 -4.11 -18.66 8.23
C ASP A 193 -5.11 -19.77 7.83
N ALA A 194 -6.36 -19.41 7.51
CA ALA A 194 -7.38 -20.33 7.00
C ALA A 194 -7.11 -20.78 5.55
N LEU A 195 -6.71 -19.84 4.67
CA LEU A 195 -6.45 -20.12 3.25
C LEU A 195 -5.06 -20.72 3.00
N GLY A 196 -4.13 -20.63 3.95
CA GLY A 196 -2.72 -20.98 3.76
C GLY A 196 -2.52 -22.42 3.28
N LYS A 197 -3.33 -23.37 3.78
CA LYS A 197 -3.27 -24.78 3.37
C LYS A 197 -3.67 -24.98 1.90
N GLU A 198 -4.77 -24.36 1.47
CA GLU A 198 -5.27 -24.44 0.09
C GLU A 198 -4.35 -23.69 -0.88
N MET A 199 -3.84 -22.52 -0.48
CA MET A 199 -2.83 -21.80 -1.26
C MET A 199 -1.53 -22.60 -1.41
N GLY A 200 -1.18 -23.41 -0.41
CA GLY A 200 -0.07 -24.35 -0.49
C GLY A 200 -0.22 -25.36 -1.63
N TYR A 201 -1.44 -25.85 -1.91
CA TYR A 201 -1.68 -26.75 -3.06
C TYR A 201 -1.36 -26.07 -4.39
N PHE A 202 -1.83 -24.84 -4.59
CA PHE A 202 -1.52 -24.09 -5.80
C PHE A 202 -0.03 -23.73 -5.88
N ALA A 203 0.59 -23.34 -4.76
CA ALA A 203 2.02 -23.04 -4.71
C ALA A 203 2.88 -24.26 -5.10
N ARG A 204 2.49 -25.47 -4.68
CA ARG A 204 3.16 -26.72 -5.10
C ARG A 204 3.11 -26.95 -6.60
N ALA A 205 2.02 -26.58 -7.29
CA ALA A 205 1.94 -26.69 -8.75
C ALA A 205 2.95 -25.78 -9.49
N PHE A 206 3.49 -24.77 -8.80
CA PHE A 206 4.51 -23.85 -9.31
C PHE A 206 5.89 -24.07 -8.70
N GLN A 207 6.02 -24.97 -7.72
CA GLN A 207 7.31 -25.48 -7.28
C GLN A 207 7.71 -26.59 -8.25
N GLY A 208 8.98 -26.59 -8.69
CA GLY A 208 9.43 -27.56 -9.68
C GLY A 208 9.39 -29.02 -9.18
N LYS A 209 9.96 -29.93 -9.95
CA LYS A 209 9.87 -31.38 -9.72
C LYS A 209 10.68 -31.80 -8.49
N ALA A 210 10.03 -32.25 -7.42
CA ALA A 210 10.73 -32.87 -6.29
C ALA A 210 11.44 -34.16 -6.70
N ILE A 211 12.65 -34.37 -6.17
CA ILE A 211 13.53 -35.50 -6.51
C ILE A 211 13.97 -36.25 -5.24
N SER A 212 14.03 -37.57 -5.31
CA SER A 212 14.54 -38.43 -4.22
C SER A 212 16.06 -38.56 -4.25
N GLY A 213 16.66 -38.36 -5.43
CA GLY A 213 18.11 -38.33 -5.63
C GLY A 213 18.50 -37.44 -6.81
N LEU A 214 19.76 -36.98 -6.84
CA LEU A 214 20.27 -36.11 -7.91
C LEU A 214 20.28 -36.80 -9.29
N GLN A 215 20.17 -38.13 -9.34
CA GLN A 215 20.03 -38.88 -10.60
C GLN A 215 18.66 -38.67 -11.27
N GLU A 216 17.64 -38.26 -10.51
CA GLU A 216 16.28 -38.01 -11.02
C GLU A 216 16.08 -36.57 -11.52
N ALA A 217 17.10 -35.72 -11.31
CA ALA A 217 17.12 -34.33 -11.76
C ALA A 217 17.06 -34.26 -13.29
N THR A 218 16.43 -33.21 -13.82
CA THR A 218 16.34 -32.99 -15.28
C THR A 218 17.73 -32.88 -15.92
N ARG A 219 18.72 -32.37 -15.19
CA ARG A 219 20.13 -32.28 -15.57
C ARG A 219 21.01 -33.28 -14.79
N ALA A 220 20.55 -34.51 -14.62
CA ALA A 220 21.32 -35.55 -13.91
C ALA A 220 22.76 -35.70 -14.46
N GLY A 221 23.74 -35.75 -13.56
CA GLY A 221 25.16 -35.88 -13.90
C GLY A 221 25.88 -34.56 -14.22
N ASP A 222 25.19 -33.43 -14.20
CA ASP A 222 25.73 -32.09 -14.43
C ASP A 222 26.04 -31.40 -13.09
N PRO A 223 27.33 -31.19 -12.72
CA PRO A 223 27.69 -30.55 -11.45
C PRO A 223 27.18 -29.12 -11.33
N ASP A 224 27.06 -28.39 -12.45
CA ASP A 224 26.62 -26.98 -12.46
C ASP A 224 25.11 -26.84 -12.22
N ALA A 225 24.36 -27.95 -12.32
CA ALA A 225 22.95 -27.98 -11.98
C ALA A 225 22.69 -28.15 -10.48
N VAL A 226 23.67 -28.61 -9.70
CA VAL A 226 23.48 -28.95 -8.29
C VAL A 226 23.42 -27.67 -7.45
N ILE A 227 22.32 -27.50 -6.72
CA ILE A 227 22.14 -26.38 -5.80
C ILE A 227 22.55 -26.83 -4.40
N THR A 228 23.46 -26.08 -3.79
CA THR A 228 24.00 -26.33 -2.45
C THR A 228 23.78 -25.10 -1.57
N ASP A 229 23.69 -25.29 -0.25
CA ASP A 229 23.71 -24.19 0.71
C ASP A 229 25.04 -24.19 1.47
N PHE A 230 25.96 -23.31 1.08
CA PHE A 230 27.27 -23.18 1.73
C PHE A 230 27.20 -22.57 3.12
N LEU A 231 26.30 -21.61 3.34
CA LEU A 231 26.28 -20.78 4.54
C LEU A 231 25.66 -21.52 5.74
N ARG A 232 24.54 -22.20 5.51
CA ARG A 232 23.67 -22.77 6.54
C ARG A 232 23.79 -24.28 6.63
N LEU A 233 24.15 -24.95 5.53
CA LEU A 233 24.23 -26.42 5.47
C LEU A 233 25.63 -26.94 5.11
N MET A 234 26.68 -26.11 5.23
CA MET A 234 28.06 -26.52 5.00
C MET A 234 28.31 -27.11 3.59
N GLY A 235 27.63 -26.58 2.58
CA GLY A 235 27.77 -26.98 1.19
C GLY A 235 27.00 -28.25 0.82
N LYS A 236 26.12 -28.74 1.69
CA LYS A 236 25.26 -29.89 1.37
C LYS A 236 24.30 -29.54 0.22
N PRO A 237 24.01 -30.50 -0.68
CA PRO A 237 23.05 -30.32 -1.76
C PRO A 237 21.63 -30.23 -1.18
N VAL A 238 20.85 -29.30 -1.72
CA VAL A 238 19.44 -29.10 -1.38
C VAL A 238 18.50 -29.33 -2.57
N GLY A 239 19.06 -29.47 -3.76
CA GLY A 239 18.28 -29.74 -4.97
C GLY A 239 19.10 -29.56 -6.23
N ALA A 240 18.41 -29.48 -7.36
CA ALA A 240 19.00 -29.19 -8.66
C ALA A 240 18.21 -28.11 -9.42
N CYS A 241 18.85 -27.49 -10.40
CA CYS A 241 18.24 -26.54 -11.32
C CYS A 241 17.87 -27.26 -12.62
N GLY A 242 16.58 -27.23 -12.99
CA GLY A 242 16.08 -27.86 -14.22
C GLY A 242 16.34 -27.05 -15.50
N THR A 243 16.84 -25.81 -15.40
CA THR A 243 17.15 -24.96 -16.57
C THR A 243 18.65 -24.87 -16.84
N ARG A 244 19.02 -24.57 -18.09
CA ARG A 244 20.40 -24.25 -18.54
C ARG A 244 20.64 -22.75 -18.67
N ALA A 245 19.64 -21.92 -18.39
CA ALA A 245 19.80 -20.47 -18.42
C ALA A 245 20.67 -20.00 -17.25
N ASP A 246 21.50 -18.98 -17.49
CA ASP A 246 22.29 -18.35 -16.43
C ASP A 246 21.36 -17.69 -15.41
N CYS A 247 21.48 -18.12 -14.15
CA CYS A 247 20.72 -17.58 -13.03
C CYS A 247 21.69 -16.97 -12.02
N TYR A 248 21.53 -15.68 -11.75
CA TYR A 248 22.36 -14.93 -10.81
C TYR A 248 21.64 -14.65 -9.48
N GLN A 249 20.55 -15.37 -9.21
CA GLN A 249 19.79 -15.20 -7.98
C GLN A 249 20.44 -15.95 -6.81
N ASN A 250 20.14 -15.51 -5.59
CA ASN A 250 20.71 -16.07 -4.36
C ASN A 250 20.13 -17.44 -4.02
N ALA A 251 20.65 -18.50 -4.65
CA ALA A 251 20.30 -19.88 -4.33
C ALA A 251 20.86 -20.27 -2.94
N PRO A 252 20.14 -21.12 -2.17
CA PRO A 252 18.86 -21.74 -2.50
C PRO A 252 17.63 -20.92 -2.11
N VAL A 253 17.78 -19.82 -1.37
CA VAL A 253 16.65 -19.03 -0.84
C VAL A 253 15.75 -18.51 -1.97
N ALA A 254 16.35 -17.96 -3.03
CA ALA A 254 15.61 -17.49 -4.20
C ALA A 254 14.92 -18.62 -4.97
N CYS A 255 15.52 -19.82 -4.99
CA CYS A 255 14.92 -20.99 -5.60
C CYS A 255 13.66 -21.43 -4.83
N LEU A 256 13.75 -21.48 -3.50
CA LEU A 256 12.64 -21.80 -2.59
C LEU A 256 11.54 -20.73 -2.60
N ALA A 257 11.85 -19.49 -2.96
CA ALA A 257 10.88 -18.40 -3.02
C ALA A 257 9.88 -18.49 -4.19
N GLY A 258 9.97 -19.52 -5.04
CA GLY A 258 8.99 -19.79 -6.10
C GLY A 258 9.57 -20.02 -7.50
N CYS A 259 10.82 -20.48 -7.60
CA CYS A 259 11.39 -20.82 -8.90
C CYS A 259 10.78 -22.12 -9.45
N ALA A 260 10.08 -22.04 -10.58
CA ALA A 260 9.46 -23.20 -11.23
C ALA A 260 10.47 -24.23 -11.77
N HIS A 261 11.74 -23.86 -11.89
CA HIS A 261 12.82 -24.76 -12.34
C HIS A 261 13.57 -25.41 -11.18
N PHE A 262 13.20 -25.11 -9.93
CA PHE A 262 13.88 -25.71 -8.78
C PHE A 262 13.38 -27.13 -8.54
N GLU A 263 14.30 -28.08 -8.48
CA GLU A 263 14.04 -29.49 -8.22
C GLU A 263 14.54 -29.84 -6.81
N PRO A 264 13.69 -29.71 -5.77
CA PRO A 264 14.13 -29.90 -4.38
C PRO A 264 14.47 -31.37 -4.10
N LEU A 265 15.60 -31.59 -3.41
CA LEU A 265 15.99 -32.91 -2.94
C LEU A 265 15.25 -33.26 -1.65
N LEU A 266 14.35 -34.25 -1.68
CA LEU A 266 13.53 -34.62 -0.52
C LEU A 266 14.37 -35.03 0.69
N THR A 267 15.53 -35.62 0.47
CA THR A 267 16.45 -36.11 1.52
C THR A 267 17.37 -35.02 2.10
N ALA A 268 17.31 -33.78 1.62
CA ALA A 268 18.12 -32.69 2.15
C ALA A 268 17.72 -32.32 3.60
N PRO A 269 18.64 -31.72 4.39
CA PRO A 269 18.39 -31.39 5.81
C PRO A 269 17.51 -30.13 5.98
N TRP A 270 16.27 -30.22 5.53
CA TRP A 270 15.27 -29.15 5.50
C TRP A 270 14.97 -28.56 6.88
N GLU A 271 14.92 -29.38 7.92
CA GLU A 271 14.71 -28.96 9.29
C GLU A 271 15.85 -28.05 9.79
N THR A 272 17.09 -28.35 9.41
CA THR A 272 18.25 -27.54 9.77
C THR A 272 18.19 -26.18 9.09
N LEU A 273 17.83 -26.17 7.80
CA LEU A 273 17.67 -24.92 7.04
C LEU A 273 16.51 -24.07 7.60
N MET A 274 15.40 -24.70 7.97
CA MET A 274 14.24 -24.02 8.59
C MET A 274 14.64 -23.31 9.88
N VAL A 275 15.34 -23.99 10.79
CA VAL A 275 15.78 -23.39 12.07
C VAL A 275 16.66 -22.17 11.84
N SER A 276 17.58 -22.23 10.86
CA SER A 276 18.43 -21.08 10.51
C SER A 276 17.61 -19.90 9.98
N LEU A 277 16.62 -20.13 9.10
CA LEU A 277 15.80 -19.04 8.56
C LEU A 277 14.87 -18.41 9.61
N VAL A 278 14.36 -19.21 10.56
CA VAL A 278 13.59 -18.70 11.71
C VAL A 278 14.47 -17.80 12.58
N ALA A 279 15.69 -18.24 12.90
CA ALA A 279 16.63 -17.46 13.70
C ALA A 279 17.00 -16.13 13.00
N ASP A 280 17.27 -16.16 11.68
CA ASP A 280 17.51 -14.96 10.87
C ASP A 280 16.31 -13.99 10.96
N GLN A 281 15.09 -14.51 10.89
CA GLN A 281 13.86 -13.72 10.97
C GLN A 281 13.61 -13.12 12.37
N GLU A 282 13.95 -13.83 13.44
CA GLU A 282 13.78 -13.37 14.82
C GLU A 282 14.78 -12.27 15.20
N MET A 283 16.00 -12.31 14.64
CA MET A 283 17.02 -11.29 14.85
C MET A 283 16.71 -9.99 14.10
N GLU A 284 15.98 -10.05 12.99
CA GLU A 284 15.63 -8.87 12.22
C GLU A 284 14.62 -8.00 12.97
N THR A 285 14.81 -6.68 12.95
CA THR A 285 13.92 -5.72 13.65
C THR A 285 12.92 -5.07 12.70
N GLU A 286 13.26 -4.95 11.42
CA GLU A 286 12.41 -4.33 10.41
C GLU A 286 11.33 -5.31 9.91
N PRO A 287 10.03 -5.00 10.09
CA PRO A 287 8.94 -5.89 9.70
C PRO A 287 8.93 -6.27 8.22
N ARG A 288 9.40 -5.38 7.32
CA ARG A 288 9.52 -5.69 5.89
C ARG A 288 10.60 -6.72 5.60
N ILE A 289 11.76 -6.62 6.28
CA ILE A 289 12.89 -7.53 6.04
C ILE A 289 12.57 -8.92 6.60
N ARG A 290 11.84 -9.01 7.73
CA ARG A 290 11.32 -10.29 8.25
C ARG A 290 10.50 -11.09 7.24
N GLN A 291 9.86 -10.43 6.27
CA GLN A 291 9.00 -11.11 5.30
C GLN A 291 9.78 -11.74 4.14
N ILE A 292 11.08 -11.39 3.94
CA ILE A 292 11.87 -11.85 2.79
C ILE A 292 11.95 -13.38 2.73
N ASN A 293 12.18 -14.03 3.87
CA ASN A 293 12.35 -15.48 3.94
C ASN A 293 11.02 -16.25 4.06
N HIS A 294 9.89 -15.56 4.21
CA HIS A 294 8.61 -16.19 4.48
C HIS A 294 8.18 -17.18 3.38
N SER A 295 8.40 -16.82 2.11
CA SER A 295 8.11 -17.71 0.97
C SER A 295 9.01 -18.94 0.98
N ALA A 296 10.30 -18.77 1.29
CA ALA A 296 11.25 -19.88 1.37
C ALA A 296 10.90 -20.84 2.52
N MET A 297 10.54 -20.31 3.69
CA MET A 297 10.07 -21.13 4.83
C MET A 297 8.80 -21.90 4.49
N SER A 298 7.81 -21.26 3.85
CA SER A 298 6.60 -21.96 3.38
C SER A 298 6.93 -23.10 2.41
N ALA A 299 7.87 -22.90 1.48
CA ALA A 299 8.32 -23.94 0.57
C ALA A 299 9.00 -25.11 1.30
N ILE A 300 9.86 -24.83 2.29
CA ILE A 300 10.51 -25.87 3.09
C ILE A 300 9.45 -26.72 3.84
N GLN A 301 8.42 -26.10 4.42
CA GLN A 301 7.32 -26.83 5.06
C GLN A 301 6.60 -27.76 4.08
N GLN A 302 6.37 -27.30 2.84
CA GLN A 302 5.74 -28.10 1.80
C GLN A 302 6.62 -29.27 1.35
N ILE A 303 7.94 -29.06 1.23
CA ILE A 303 8.90 -30.12 0.89
C ILE A 303 8.95 -31.18 1.99
N ILE A 304 8.98 -30.77 3.26
CA ILE A 304 8.91 -31.69 4.41
C ILE A 304 7.62 -32.50 4.37
N ALA A 305 6.47 -31.87 4.16
CA ALA A 305 5.19 -32.57 4.05
C ALA A 305 5.16 -33.58 2.89
N LEU A 306 5.68 -33.20 1.71
CA LEU A 306 5.79 -34.09 0.55
C LEU A 306 6.71 -35.29 0.84
N ARG A 307 7.85 -35.07 1.50
CA ARG A 307 8.74 -36.14 1.94
C ARG A 307 8.02 -37.10 2.88
N ASP A 308 7.35 -36.57 3.90
CA ASP A 308 6.68 -37.38 4.91
C ASP A 308 5.48 -38.17 4.33
N GLU A 309 4.74 -37.60 3.38
CA GLU A 309 3.70 -38.31 2.61
C GLU A 309 4.29 -39.45 1.77
N SER A 310 5.44 -39.23 1.12
CA SER A 310 6.09 -40.26 0.29
C SER A 310 6.64 -41.44 1.10
N VAL A 311 7.06 -41.21 2.35
CA VAL A 311 7.56 -42.25 3.26
C VAL A 311 6.43 -43.07 3.89
N GLY A 312 5.21 -42.51 4.01
CA GLY A 312 4.04 -43.19 4.59
C GLY A 312 3.29 -44.13 3.64
N ILE A 313 3.74 -44.28 2.39
CA ILE A 313 3.11 -45.12 1.35
C ILE A 313 3.88 -46.44 1.12
N GLU A 314 5.06 -46.61 1.73
CA GLU A 314 5.83 -47.87 1.77
C GLU A 314 5.50 -48.71 3.02
#